data_AF-A0A4Y2P8J8-F1
#
_entry.id   AF-A0A4Y2P8J8-F1
#
_cell.length_a   1.000
_cell.length_b   1.000
_cell.length_c   1.000
_cell.angle_alpha   90.00
_cell.angle_beta   90.00
_cell.angle_gamma   90.00
#
_symmetry.space_group_name_H-M   'P 1'
#
loop_
_entity.id
_entity.type
_entity.pdbx_description
1 polymer ?
#
loop_
_entity_poly.entity_id
_entity_poly.type
_entity_poly.pdbx_seq_one_letter_code
_entity_poly.pdbx_strand_id
1 'polypeptide(L)' 'MPKRKRGITGDVASRREAIRKRERRVIETEEERSRRLQLWHNVARTEERKNKEPADCQTWHNVGRREEPRKQKNKEIDDW' A
#
# COMPACT_ATOMS: atom_id res chain seq x y z
N MET A 1 43.91 -28.19 46.21
CA MET A 1 42.43 -28.10 46.37
C MET A 1 41.79 -27.89 45.00
N PRO A 2 40.87 -28.75 44.52
CA PRO A 2 40.23 -28.54 43.23
C PRO A 2 39.09 -27.54 43.36
N LYS A 3 39.15 -26.42 42.62
CA LYS A 3 38.08 -25.41 42.63
C LYS A 3 36.86 -25.91 41.86
N ARG A 4 35.71 -25.94 42.54
CA ARG A 4 34.41 -26.34 41.97
C ARG A 4 33.95 -25.28 40.95
N LYS A 5 33.78 -25.66 39.67
CA LYS A 5 33.10 -24.84 38.67
C LYS A 5 31.60 -24.87 38.94
N ARG A 6 31.11 -23.91 39.73
CA ARG A 6 29.69 -23.75 40.04
C ARG A 6 29.01 -22.94 38.93
N GLY A 7 28.02 -23.54 38.27
CA GLY A 7 26.90 -22.84 37.64
C GLY A 7 27.16 -22.11 36.32
N ILE A 8 27.50 -22.82 35.25
CA ILE A 8 27.37 -22.30 33.87
C ILE A 8 26.23 -23.01 33.11
N THR A 9 25.76 -24.15 33.60
CA THR A 9 24.52 -24.80 33.14
C THR A 9 23.30 -24.04 33.67
N GLY A 10 23.24 -22.74 33.40
CA GLY A 10 22.07 -21.91 33.65
C GLY A 10 20.91 -22.44 32.82
N ASP A 11 19.78 -22.62 33.50
CA ASP A 11 18.57 -23.28 33.01
C ASP A 11 18.26 -23.01 31.53
N VAL A 12 18.52 -24.01 30.68
CA VAL A 12 18.31 -23.96 29.23
C VAL A 12 16.81 -23.84 28.91
N ALA A 13 15.94 -24.39 29.78
CA ALA A 13 14.51 -24.34 29.62
C ALA A 13 13.97 -22.90 29.76
N SER A 14 14.33 -22.19 30.84
CA SER A 14 13.96 -20.78 31.01
C SER A 14 14.46 -19.89 29.89
N ARG A 15 15.68 -20.11 29.39
CA ARG A 15 16.22 -19.31 28.27
C ARG A 15 15.41 -19.52 26.99
N ARG A 16 15.05 -20.77 26.68
CA ARG A 16 14.16 -21.09 25.55
C ARG A 16 12.78 -20.49 25.72
N GLU A 17 12.22 -20.52 26.93
CA GLU A 17 10.91 -19.93 27.20
C GLU A 17 10.92 -18.41 27.08
N ALA A 18 11.98 -17.75 27.56
CA ALA A 18 12.17 -16.31 27.42
C ALA A 18 12.25 -15.87 25.95
N ILE A 19 12.95 -16.66 25.11
CA ILE A 19 13.03 -16.42 23.67
C ILE A 19 11.64 -16.52 23.03
N ARG A 20 10.89 -17.62 23.28
CA ARG A 20 9.53 -17.78 22.74
C ARG A 20 8.56 -16.68 23.16
N LYS A 21 8.68 -16.19 24.41
CA LYS A 21 7.88 -15.06 24.90
C LYS A 21 8.21 -13.78 24.15
N ARG A 22 9.48 -13.55 23.82
CA ARG A 22 9.92 -12.38 23.06
C ARG A 22 9.51 -12.47 21.60
N GLU A 23 9.66 -13.63 20.97
CA GLU A 23 9.23 -13.88 19.59
C GLU A 23 7.73 -13.62 19.42
N ARG A 24 6.89 -14.08 20.35
CA ARG A 24 5.45 -13.78 20.31
C ARG A 24 5.13 -12.29 20.30
N ARG A 25 5.81 -11.51 21.15
CA ARG A 25 5.62 -10.04 21.19
C ARG A 25 6.08 -9.37 19.89
N VAL A 26 7.17 -9.87 19.29
CA VAL A 26 7.66 -9.36 18.01
C VAL A 26 6.65 -9.62 16.90
N ILE A 27 6.14 -10.85 16.80
CA ILE A 27 5.14 -11.23 15.80
C ILE A 27 3.88 -10.36 15.92
N GLU A 28 3.36 -10.16 17.13
CA GLU A 28 2.20 -9.28 17.36
C GLU A 28 2.44 -7.85 16.83
N THR A 29 3.62 -7.29 17.07
CA THR A 29 3.98 -5.95 16.56
C THR A 29 4.19 -5.92 15.05
N GLU A 30 4.71 -7.00 14.45
CA GLU A 30 4.87 -7.11 13.00
C GLU A 30 3.54 -7.27 12.29
N GLU A 31 2.60 -8.03 12.87
CA GLU A 31 1.24 -8.15 12.34
C GLU A 31 0.48 -6.82 12.41
N GLU A 32 0.64 -6.04 13.48
CA GLU A 32 0.07 -4.70 13.56
C GLU A 32 0.71 -3.76 12.53
N ARG A 33 2.04 -3.79 12.36
CA ARG A 33 2.73 -3.03 11.30
C ARG A 33 2.24 -3.45 9.91
N SER A 34 2.09 -4.75 9.66
CA SER A 34 1.60 -5.29 8.39
C SER A 34 0.17 -4.81 8.11
N ARG A 35 -0.74 -4.87 9.10
CA ARG A 35 -2.10 -4.31 8.98
C ARG A 35 -2.08 -2.81 8.65
N ARG A 36 -1.23 -2.02 9.31
CA ARG A 36 -1.09 -0.59 9.02
C ARG A 36 -0.57 -0.35 7.60
N LEU A 37 0.43 -1.12 7.15
CA LEU A 37 0.97 -1.03 5.79
C LEU A 37 -0.08 -1.40 4.73
N GLN A 38 -0.89 -2.44 4.97
CA GLN A 38 -1.99 -2.81 4.09
C GLN A 38 -3.04 -1.69 3.98
N LEU A 39 -3.38 -1.05 5.11
CA LEU A 39 -4.27 0.12 5.11
C LEU A 39 -3.69 1.25 4.24
N TRP A 40 -2.41 1.59 4.43
CA TRP A 40 -1.74 2.61 3.62
C TRP A 40 -1.72 2.28 2.13
N HIS A 41 -1.46 1.03 1.77
CA HIS A 41 -1.48 0.58 0.38
C HIS A 41 -2.89 0.72 -0.25
N ASN A 42 -3.94 0.39 0.52
CA ASN A 42 -5.31 0.57 0.07
C ASN A 42 -5.67 2.06 -0.09
N VAL A 43 -5.28 2.91 0.85
CA VAL A 43 -5.47 4.36 0.77
C VAL A 43 -4.76 4.93 -0.45
N ALA A 44 -3.48 4.58 -0.65
CA ALA A 44 -2.71 5.01 -1.82
C ALA A 44 -3.37 4.59 -3.14
N ARG A 45 -3.88 3.35 -3.22
CA ARG A 45 -4.63 2.87 -4.39
C ARG A 45 -5.91 3.68 -4.63
N THR A 46 -6.62 4.07 -3.57
CA THR A 46 -7.83 4.90 -3.71
C THR A 46 -7.51 6.34 -4.11
N GLU A 47 -6.40 6.90 -3.62
CA GLU A 47 -5.89 8.21 -4.01
C GLU A 47 -5.55 8.23 -5.51
N GLU A 48 -4.86 7.19 -5.99
CA GLU A 48 -4.49 7.06 -7.40
C GLU A 48 -5.72 6.97 -8.32
N ARG A 49 -6.77 6.24 -7.90
CA ARG A 49 -8.05 6.19 -8.61
C ARG A 49 -8.73 7.55 -8.65
N LYS A 50 -8.79 8.25 -7.52
CA LYS A 50 -9.38 9.59 -7.40
C LYS A 50 -8.62 10.67 -8.18
N ASN A 51 -7.34 10.48 -8.46
CA ASN A 51 -6.58 11.40 -9.31
C ASN A 51 -6.81 11.15 -10.81
N LYS A 52 -7.16 9.92 -11.19
CA LYS A 52 -7.49 9.55 -12.59
C LYS A 52 -8.92 9.93 -12.96
N GLU A 53 -9.88 9.76 -12.06
CA GLU A 53 -11.29 10.08 -12.30
C GLU A 53 -11.57 11.53 -12.79
N PRO A 54 -11.03 12.60 -12.18
CA PRO A 54 -11.19 13.96 -12.71
C PRO A 54 -10.41 14.19 -14.01
N ALA A 55 -9.28 13.50 -14.21
CA ALA A 55 -8.53 13.57 -15.47
C ALA A 55 -9.31 12.91 -16.62
N ASP A 56 -10.02 11.81 -16.34
CA ASP A 56 -10.91 11.14 -17.29
C ASP A 56 -12.11 12.04 -17.62
N CYS A 57 -12.78 12.62 -16.63
CA CYS A 57 -13.89 13.58 -16.83
C CYS A 57 -13.45 14.82 -17.64
N GLN A 58 -12.26 15.36 -17.36
CA GLN A 58 -11.68 16.47 -18.13
C GLN A 58 -11.39 16.05 -19.57
N THR A 59 -10.91 14.81 -19.79
CA THR A 59 -10.67 14.24 -21.11
C THR A 59 -11.97 14.12 -21.91
N TRP A 60 -13.05 13.60 -21.31
CA TRP A 60 -14.37 13.53 -21.95
C TRP A 60 -14.90 14.92 -22.35
N HIS A 61 -14.76 15.91 -21.46
CA HIS A 61 -15.17 17.28 -21.76
C HIS A 61 -14.38 17.90 -22.94
N ASN A 62 -13.08 17.60 -23.04
CA ASN A 62 -12.23 18.06 -24.14
C ASN A 62 -12.54 17.34 -25.46
N VAL A 63 -12.88 16.04 -25.42
CA VAL A 63 -13.27 15.25 -26.61
C VAL A 63 -14.60 15.75 -27.18
N GLY A 64 -15.63 15.95 -26.33
CA GLY A 64 -16.94 16.47 -26.76
C GLY A 64 -16.84 17.84 -27.43
N ARG A 65 -16.02 18.75 -26.88
CA ARG A 65 -15.77 20.08 -27.45
C ARG A 65 -15.00 20.04 -28.79
N ARG A 66 -14.26 18.97 -29.08
CA ARG A 66 -13.50 18.80 -30.33
C ARG A 66 -14.33 18.16 -31.45
N GLU A 67 -15.39 17.43 -31.10
CA GLU A 67 -16.33 16.84 -32.07
C GLU A 67 -17.41 17.83 -32.53
N GLU A 68 -17.86 18.75 -31.67
CA GLU A 68 -18.86 19.79 -31.99
C GLU A 68 -18.49 20.78 -33.14
N PRO A 69 -17.23 21.22 -33.35
CA PRO A 69 -16.89 22.16 -34.43
C PRO A 69 -16.82 21.50 -35.81
N ARG A 70 -16.68 20.16 -35.90
CA ARG A 70 -16.55 19.45 -37.18
C ARG A 70 -17.86 19.38 -37.96
N LYS A 71 -19.00 19.42 -37.26
CA LYS A 71 -20.33 19.42 -37.89
C LYS A 71 -20.63 20.72 -38.65
N GLN A 72 -20.02 21.85 -38.26
CA GLN A 72 -20.15 23.12 -38.98
C GLN A 72 -19.28 23.14 -40.25
N LYS A 73 -18.01 22.70 -40.16
CA LYS A 73 -17.08 22.69 -41.31
C LYS A 73 -17.51 21.81 -42.49
N ASN A 74 -18.28 20.75 -42.25
CA ASN A 74 -18.74 19.86 -43.32
C ASN A 74 -19.97 20.38 -44.07
N LYS A 75 -20.70 21.38 -43.54
CA LYS A 75 -21.83 22.01 -44.23
C LYS A 75 -21.40 23.14 -45.15
N GLU A 76 -20.28 23.78 -44.85
CA GLU A 76 -19.72 24.90 -45.63
C GLU A 76 -19.04 24.43 -46.94
N ILE A 77 -18.85 23.12 -47.12
CA ILE A 77 -18.22 22.52 -48.31
C ILE A 77 -19.28 22.11 -49.37
N ASP A 78 -20.53 21.87 -48.97
CA ASP A 78 -21.62 21.43 -49.87
C ASP A 78 -22.30 22.60 -50.62
N ASP A 79 -21.96 23.84 -50.31
CA ASP A 79 -22.53 25.06 -50.93
C ASP A 79 -21.65 25.63 -52.09
N TRP A 80 -20.77 24.83 -52.70
CA TRP A 80 -20.00 25.20 -53.92
C TRP A 80 -20.30 24.32 -55.13
#